data_AF-A0A3A0EPE1-F1
#
_entry.id   AF-A0A3A0EPE1-F1
#
_cell.length_a   1.000
_cell.length_b   1.000
_cell.length_c   1.000
_cell.angle_alpha   90.00
_cell.angle_beta   90.00
_cell.angle_gamma   90.00
#
_symmetry.space_group_name_H-M   'P 1'
#
loop_
_entity.id
_entity.type
_entity.pdbx_description
1 polymer ?
#
loop_
_entity_poly.entity_id
_entity_poly.type
_entity_poly.pdbx_seq_one_letter_code
_entity_poly.pdbx_strand_id
1 'polypeptide(L)'
;MVSLPERFDQFMTLAFSARILPFDEKAAKLYGKIMSERWKMSRPMSSPDGQIAAIARAHGFAVATRNVKDFADCQIEFINLFKR
;
A
#
# COMPACT_ATOMS: atom_id res chain seq x y z
N MET A 1 5.11 14.02 -33.33
CA MET A 1 4.61 14.76 -32.16
C MET A 1 4.22 13.70 -31.13
N VAL A 2 4.82 13.68 -29.94
CA VAL A 2 4.52 12.68 -28.90
C VAL A 2 3.18 13.01 -28.24
N SER A 3 2.30 12.02 -28.12
CA SER A 3 0.94 12.14 -27.58
C SER A 3 0.93 12.43 -26.07
N LEU A 4 -0.22 12.87 -25.54
CA LEU A 4 -0.37 13.11 -24.10
C LEU A 4 -0.14 11.83 -23.25
N PRO A 5 -0.66 10.64 -23.62
CA PRO A 5 -0.38 9.41 -22.87
C PRO A 5 1.11 9.07 -22.82
N GLU A 6 1.82 9.14 -23.96
CA GLU A 6 3.25 8.85 -24.02
C GLU A 6 4.07 9.84 -23.16
N ARG A 7 3.71 11.12 -23.15
CA ARG A 7 4.34 12.12 -22.27
C ARG A 7 4.07 11.84 -20.80
N PHE A 8 2.87 11.38 -20.47
CA PHE A 8 2.51 11.00 -19.11
C PHE A 8 3.32 9.79 -18.64
N ASP A 9 3.44 8.74 -19.45
CA ASP A 9 4.21 7.54 -19.12
C ASP A 9 5.71 7.85 -18.95
N GLN A 10 6.26 8.70 -19.82
CA GLN A 10 7.63 9.20 -19.68
C GLN A 10 7.82 9.98 -18.37
N PHE A 11 6.89 10.86 -18.03
CA PHE A 11 6.91 11.59 -16.76
C PHE A 11 6.84 10.64 -15.57
N MET A 12 5.92 9.68 -15.58
CA MET A 12 5.76 8.72 -14.48
C MET A 12 7.03 7.90 -14.27
N THR A 13 7.65 7.47 -15.37
CA THR A 13 8.92 6.71 -15.35
C THR A 13 10.06 7.55 -14.77
N LEU A 14 10.24 8.79 -15.25
CA LEU A 14 11.35 9.65 -14.82
C LEU A 14 11.15 10.18 -13.39
N ALA A 15 9.94 10.65 -13.07
CA ALA A 15 9.62 11.26 -11.81
C ALA A 15 9.47 10.22 -10.69
N PHE A 16 9.04 8.98 -10.97
CA PHE A 16 8.75 7.98 -9.93
C PHE A 16 9.44 6.63 -10.14
N SER A 17 10.59 6.63 -10.84
CA SER A 17 11.39 5.42 -11.04
C SER A 17 11.60 4.66 -9.73
N ALA A 18 11.20 3.39 -9.70
CA ALA A 18 11.21 2.51 -8.53
C ALA A 18 10.41 2.98 -7.28
N ARG A 19 9.54 3.99 -7.43
CA ARG A 19 8.69 4.54 -6.35
C ARG A 19 7.20 4.21 -6.51
N ILE A 20 6.81 3.63 -7.65
CA ILE A 20 5.47 3.06 -7.86
C ILE A 20 5.59 1.56 -7.67
N LEU A 21 5.07 1.07 -6.55
CA LEU A 21 5.20 -0.33 -6.16
C LEU A 21 4.03 -1.14 -6.72
N PRO A 22 4.27 -2.25 -7.44
CA PRO A 22 3.21 -3.14 -7.88
C PRO A 22 2.67 -3.97 -6.70
N PHE A 23 1.43 -4.44 -6.83
CA PHE A 23 0.94 -5.54 -6.02
C PHE A 23 1.42 -6.86 -6.62
N ASP A 24 2.66 -7.24 -6.29
CA ASP A 24 3.33 -8.43 -6.80
C ASP A 24 2.96 -9.72 -6.02
N GLU A 25 3.58 -10.85 -6.38
CA GLU A 25 3.32 -12.15 -5.72
C GLU A 25 3.63 -12.12 -4.22
N LYS A 26 4.69 -11.41 -3.80
CA LYS A 26 5.08 -11.31 -2.39
C LYS A 26 4.03 -10.53 -1.61
N ALA A 27 3.59 -9.39 -2.15
CA ALA A 27 2.48 -8.61 -1.60
C ALA A 27 1.18 -9.43 -1.57
N ALA A 28 0.86 -10.19 -2.62
CA ALA A 28 -0.35 -11.02 -2.68
C ALA A 28 -0.40 -12.09 -1.58
N LYS A 29 0.73 -12.76 -1.29
CA LYS A 29 0.81 -13.73 -0.18
C LYS A 29 0.60 -13.05 1.18
N LEU A 30 1.20 -11.89 1.39
CA LEU A 30 1.04 -11.11 2.62
C LEU A 30 -0.38 -10.55 2.77
N TYR A 31 -1.03 -10.15 1.68
CA TYR A 31 -2.42 -9.73 1.65
C TYR A 31 -3.35 -10.81 2.20
N GLY A 32 -3.24 -12.05 1.68
CA GLY A 32 -4.05 -13.17 2.16
C GLY A 32 -3.87 -13.41 3.66
N LYS A 33 -2.63 -13.32 4.16
CA LYS A 33 -2.32 -13.43 5.59
C LYS A 33 -2.98 -12.30 6.40
N ILE A 34 -2.78 -11.05 6.00
CA ILE A 34 -3.34 -9.87 6.69
C ILE A 34 -4.87 -9.96 6.73
N MET A 35 -5.52 -10.22 5.59
CA MET A 35 -6.98 -10.27 5.52
C MET A 35 -7.56 -11.42 6.36
N SER A 36 -6.90 -12.58 6.37
CA SER A 36 -7.30 -13.72 7.22
C SER A 36 -7.16 -13.41 8.71
N GLU A 37 -6.03 -12.80 9.12
CA GLU A 37 -5.79 -12.39 10.52
C GLU A 37 -6.83 -11.36 10.97
N ARG A 38 -7.09 -10.34 10.14
CA ARG A 38 -8.10 -9.30 10.37
C ARG A 38 -9.51 -9.87 10.51
N TRP A 39 -9.87 -10.84 9.67
CA TRP A 39 -11.16 -11.53 9.76
C TRP A 39 -11.30 -12.31 11.07
N LYS A 40 -10.26 -13.05 11.49
CA LYS A 40 -10.24 -13.78 12.77
C LYS A 40 -10.37 -12.86 13.99
N MET A 41 -9.91 -11.61 13.86
CA MET A 41 -10.04 -10.58 14.90
C MET A 41 -11.38 -9.85 14.87
N SER A 42 -12.32 -10.23 13.99
CA SER A 42 -13.59 -9.51 13.75
C SER A 42 -13.39 -8.04 13.38
N ARG A 43 -12.29 -7.74 12.68
CA ARG A 43 -11.91 -6.39 12.22
C ARG A 43 -11.70 -6.40 10.72
N PRO A 44 -12.76 -6.50 9.89
CA PRO A 44 -12.60 -6.52 8.44
C PRO A 44 -11.87 -5.26 7.95
N MET A 45 -11.23 -5.39 6.80
CA MET A 45 -10.46 -4.34 6.13
C MET A 45 -10.90 -4.29 4.66
N SER A 46 -10.84 -3.11 4.04
CA SER A 46 -11.13 -2.97 2.61
C SER A 46 -10.04 -3.67 1.76
N SER A 47 -10.40 -4.17 0.58
CA SER A 47 -9.40 -4.76 -0.34
C SER A 47 -8.24 -3.77 -0.68
N PRO A 48 -8.52 -2.49 -1.01
CA PRO A 48 -7.45 -1.51 -1.25
C PRO A 48 -6.51 -1.30 -0.06
N ASP A 49 -7.03 -1.15 1.17
CA ASP A 49 -6.20 -0.98 2.36
C ASP A 49 -5.35 -2.22 2.62
N GLY A 50 -5.92 -3.41 2.38
CA GLY A 50 -5.19 -4.67 2.49
C GLY A 50 -4.03 -4.74 1.51
N GLN A 51 -4.24 -4.32 0.26
CA GLN A 51 -3.18 -4.28 -0.75
C GLN A 51 -2.07 -3.30 -0.35
N ILE A 52 -2.42 -2.09 0.11
CA ILE A 52 -1.45 -1.10 0.61
C ILE A 52 -0.65 -1.65 1.80
N ALA A 53 -1.34 -2.26 2.78
CA ALA A 53 -0.70 -2.85 3.95
C ALA A 53 0.27 -3.98 3.57
N ALA A 54 -0.13 -4.81 2.61
CA ALA A 54 0.69 -5.91 2.13
C ALA A 54 1.94 -5.45 1.38
N ILE A 55 1.81 -4.44 0.52
CA ILE A 55 2.95 -3.82 -0.16
C ILE A 55 3.90 -3.20 0.88
N ALA A 56 3.39 -2.41 1.81
CA ALA A 56 4.20 -1.80 2.86
C ALA A 56 4.97 -2.86 3.67
N ARG A 57 4.30 -3.94 4.08
CA ARG A 57 4.91 -5.07 4.80
C ARG A 57 5.94 -5.82 3.95
N ALA A 58 5.70 -5.99 2.65
CA ALA A 58 6.62 -6.68 1.75
C ALA A 58 7.96 -5.95 1.61
N HIS A 59 7.95 -4.62 1.71
CA HIS A 59 9.12 -3.75 1.55
C HIS A 59 9.69 -3.23 2.88
N GLY A 60 9.02 -3.48 4.02
CA GLY A 60 9.42 -2.94 5.32
C GLY A 60 9.20 -1.43 5.43
N PHE A 61 8.19 -0.90 4.74
CA PHE A 61 7.86 0.53 4.71
C PHE A 61 6.74 0.88 5.70
N ALA A 62 6.72 2.15 6.10
CA ALA A 62 5.62 2.75 6.84
C ALA A 62 4.54 3.30 5.91
N VAL A 63 3.28 3.27 6.35
CA VAL A 63 2.15 3.89 5.62
C VAL A 63 1.86 5.27 6.18
N ALA A 64 1.98 6.31 5.35
CA ALA A 64 1.50 7.64 5.69
C ALA A 64 -0.02 7.71 5.52
N THR A 65 -0.78 7.82 6.61
CA THR A 65 -2.25 7.78 6.56
C THR A 65 -2.91 8.51 7.71
N ARG A 66 -4.07 9.12 7.44
CA ARG A 66 -5.00 9.57 8.48
C ARG A 66 -5.85 8.44 9.05
N ASN A 67 -5.99 7.33 8.33
CA ASN A 67 -6.85 6.20 8.67
C ASN A 67 -6.09 5.12 9.46
N VAL A 68 -5.44 5.54 10.55
CA VAL A 68 -4.55 4.69 11.35
C VAL A 68 -5.23 3.39 11.83
N LYS A 69 -6.51 3.48 12.20
CA LYS A 69 -7.28 2.36 12.77
C LYS A 69 -7.39 1.16 11.83
N ASP A 70 -7.39 1.39 10.52
CA ASP A 70 -7.61 0.31 9.56
C ASP A 70 -6.32 -0.48 9.39
N PHE A 71 -5.16 0.17 9.44
CA PHE A 71 -3.83 -0.46 9.38
C PHE A 71 -3.33 -1.02 10.71
N ALA A 72 -4.11 -0.86 11.80
CA ALA A 72 -3.79 -1.47 13.08
C ALA A 72 -3.73 -3.01 12.95
N ASP A 73 -2.78 -3.62 13.66
CA ASP A 73 -2.55 -5.07 13.69
C ASP A 73 -2.06 -5.68 12.36
N CYS A 74 -1.74 -4.86 11.34
CA CYS A 74 -1.21 -5.33 10.05
C CYS A 74 0.30 -5.60 10.02
N GLN A 75 1.00 -5.46 11.16
CA GLN A 75 2.46 -5.63 11.29
C GLN A 75 3.24 -4.68 10.37
N ILE A 76 2.79 -3.43 10.32
CA ILE A 76 3.44 -2.32 9.59
C ILE A 76 3.46 -1.08 10.48
N GLU A 77 4.44 -0.21 10.24
CA GLU A 77 4.44 1.12 10.84
C GLU A 77 3.46 2.04 10.09
N PHE A 78 2.93 3.03 10.78
CA PHE A 78 2.14 4.09 10.16
C PHE A 78 2.53 5.46 10.72
N ILE A 79 2.42 6.48 9.86
CA ILE A 79 2.70 7.86 10.21
C ILE A 79 1.43 8.67 9.95
N ASN A 80 0.86 9.28 10.99
CA ASN A 80 -0.27 10.18 10.82
C ASN A 80 0.22 11.63 10.68
N LEU A 81 0.36 12.08 9.43
CA LEU A 81 0.83 13.42 9.07
C LEU A 81 -0.17 14.54 9.39
N PHE A 82 -1.37 14.21 9.88
CA PHE A 82 -2.43 15.17 10.16
C PHE A 82 -2.68 15.39 11.65
N LYS A 83 -1.95 14.70 12.54
CA LYS A 83 -1.94 15.03 13.96
C LYS A 83 -1.08 16.28 14.16
N ARG A 84 -1.63 17.28 14.85
CA ARG A 84 -0.88 18.42 15.37
C ARG A 84 -0.19 18.04 16.67
#